data_AF-B3JQN0-F1
#
_entry.id   AF-B3JQN0-F1
#
_cell.length_a   1.000
_cell.length_b   1.000
_cell.length_c   1.000
_cell.angle_alpha   90.00
_cell.angle_beta   90.00
_cell.angle_gamma   90.00
#
_symmetry.space_group_name_H-M   'P 1'
#
loop_
_entity.id
_entity.type
_entity.pdbx_description
1 polymer ?
#
loop_
_entity_poly.entity_id
_entity_poly.type
_entity_poly.pdbx_seq_one_letter_code
_entity_poly.pdbx_strand_id
1 'polypeptide(L)'
;LLLMMVAAILGTISANAQFKVGDIYNQGNLRGLVVDVDASGKHGLILSLKECDKDWLADKSLEMETNAFFEDDGMKNMEAIAKYVSENNLSWEKFPLFAWARSLGEGWYIPSRGELNTIWKNLNGGNLDFNKKGCKLWKAYDKVVEKAGGDSFFCSNASTMGFKMLAGMISSTEAEGGKVYTINTEKGKNLVNHPMGAPNVKIQEYQLKKDAHRSEGDALGMKRVLHFDARAVHKF
;
A
#
# COMPACT_ATOMS: atom_id res chain seq x y z
N LEU A 1 -11.30 -46.86 -29.20
CA LEU A 1 -11.85 -46.08 -28.07
C LEU A 1 -11.02 -46.37 -26.83
N LEU A 2 -9.95 -45.58 -26.61
CA LEU A 2 -9.18 -45.61 -25.38
C LEU A 2 -8.92 -44.15 -25.01
N LEU A 3 -9.74 -43.61 -24.10
CA LEU A 3 -9.55 -42.27 -23.53
C LEU A 3 -8.27 -42.31 -22.69
N MET A 4 -7.19 -41.67 -23.14
CA MET A 4 -6.09 -41.30 -22.25
C MET A 4 -6.52 -40.08 -21.44
N MET A 5 -6.85 -40.35 -20.19
CA MET A 5 -7.16 -39.38 -19.16
C MET A 5 -5.84 -38.67 -18.80
N VAL A 6 -5.62 -37.48 -19.36
CA VAL A 6 -4.57 -36.56 -18.89
C VAL A 6 -5.01 -36.05 -17.52
N ALA A 7 -4.46 -36.65 -16.47
CA ALA A 7 -4.58 -36.13 -15.12
C ALA A 7 -3.80 -34.81 -15.03
N ALA A 8 -4.49 -33.69 -15.30
CA ALA A 8 -4.00 -32.39 -14.89
C ALA A 8 -3.96 -32.39 -13.36
N ILE A 9 -2.74 -32.42 -12.80
CA ILE A 9 -2.50 -32.12 -11.40
C ILE A 9 -2.74 -30.62 -11.22
N LEU A 10 -4.02 -30.24 -11.16
CA LEU A 10 -4.43 -29.00 -10.53
C LEU A 10 -4.17 -29.22 -9.04
N GLY A 11 -3.15 -28.55 -8.51
CA GLY A 11 -2.89 -28.53 -7.08
C GLY A 11 -4.20 -28.17 -6.38
N THR A 12 -4.77 -29.13 -5.67
CA THR A 12 -5.90 -28.89 -4.77
C THR A 12 -5.40 -27.96 -3.68
N ILE A 13 -5.62 -26.66 -3.87
CA ILE A 13 -5.51 -25.69 -2.80
C ILE A 13 -6.58 -26.11 -1.79
N SER A 14 -6.14 -26.55 -0.61
CA SER A 14 -7.02 -26.98 0.46
C SER A 14 -8.05 -25.87 0.72
N ALA A 15 -9.34 -26.18 0.57
CA ALA A 15 -10.47 -25.27 0.83
C ALA A 15 -10.59 -24.81 2.30
N ASN A 16 -9.56 -25.06 3.13
CA ASN A 16 -9.43 -24.70 4.53
C ASN A 16 -8.08 -24.03 4.86
N ALA A 17 -7.37 -23.48 3.87
CA ALA A 17 -6.16 -22.70 4.16
C ALA A 17 -6.52 -21.51 5.06
N GLN A 18 -5.99 -21.49 6.28
CA GLN A 18 -6.04 -20.34 7.18
C GLN A 18 -4.79 -19.50 6.97
N PHE A 19 -4.98 -18.23 6.63
CA PHE A 19 -3.92 -17.27 6.43
C PHE A 19 -3.60 -16.52 7.71
N LYS A 20 -2.36 -16.06 7.83
CA LYS A 20 -1.92 -15.09 8.83
C LYS A 20 -1.21 -13.92 8.14
N VAL A 21 -1.18 -12.78 8.83
CA VAL A 21 -0.38 -11.63 8.40
C VAL A 21 1.05 -12.06 8.12
N GLY A 22 1.57 -11.69 6.95
CA GLY A 22 2.90 -12.07 6.47
C GLY A 22 2.93 -13.27 5.52
N ASP A 23 1.83 -14.02 5.37
CA ASP A 23 1.76 -15.09 4.36
C ASP A 23 1.65 -14.50 2.95
N ILE A 24 2.11 -15.26 1.95
CA ILE A 24 1.79 -14.98 0.55
C ILE A 24 0.48 -15.68 0.22
N TYR A 25 -0.56 -14.90 -0.01
CA TYR A 25 -1.77 -15.39 -0.66
C TYR A 25 -1.46 -15.68 -2.13
N ASN A 26 -1.89 -16.85 -2.61
CA ASN A 26 -1.67 -17.28 -3.98
C ASN A 26 -2.76 -18.29 -4.38
N GLN A 27 -3.97 -17.78 -4.65
CA GLN A 27 -5.11 -18.59 -5.07
C GLN A 27 -5.74 -17.99 -6.33
N GLY A 28 -6.02 -18.84 -7.33
CA GLY A 28 -6.47 -18.38 -8.64
C GLY A 28 -5.49 -17.39 -9.26
N ASN A 29 -6.00 -16.23 -9.69
CA ASN A 29 -5.20 -15.14 -10.25
C ASN A 29 -4.78 -14.09 -9.20
N LEU A 30 -5.19 -14.27 -7.94
CA LEU A 30 -4.90 -13.34 -6.86
C LEU A 30 -3.64 -13.75 -6.13
N ARG A 31 -2.69 -12.80 -6.06
CA ARG A 31 -1.41 -12.99 -5.40
C ARG A 31 -0.96 -11.73 -4.68
N GLY A 32 -0.66 -11.83 -3.39
CA GLY A 32 -0.31 -10.69 -2.57
C GLY A 32 0.16 -11.08 -1.17
N LEU A 33 0.71 -10.11 -0.44
CA LEU A 33 1.07 -10.27 0.96
C LEU A 33 -0.19 -10.14 1.82
N VAL A 34 -0.50 -11.12 2.66
CA VAL A 34 -1.61 -11.02 3.63
C VAL A 34 -1.25 -9.97 4.69
N VAL A 35 -2.06 -8.93 4.82
CA VAL A 35 -1.83 -7.77 5.70
C VAL A 35 -2.91 -7.58 6.76
N ASP A 36 -4.06 -8.21 6.57
CA ASP A 36 -5.12 -8.31 7.55
C ASP A 36 -5.88 -9.63 7.37
N VAL A 37 -6.40 -10.19 8.46
CA VAL A 37 -7.20 -11.42 8.47
C VAL A 37 -8.29 -11.34 9.52
N ASP A 38 -9.45 -11.88 9.21
CA ASP A 38 -10.53 -12.04 10.17
C ASP A 38 -10.22 -13.15 11.20
N ALA A 39 -11.11 -13.32 12.19
CA ALA A 39 -10.94 -14.33 13.24
C ALA A 39 -10.91 -15.78 12.71
N SER A 40 -11.45 -16.02 11.51
CA SER A 40 -11.46 -17.34 10.89
C SER A 40 -10.15 -17.65 10.15
N GLY A 41 -9.38 -16.61 9.80
CA GLY A 41 -8.20 -16.67 8.95
C GLY A 41 -8.52 -16.96 7.48
N LYS A 42 -9.80 -16.92 7.08
CA LYS A 42 -10.24 -17.26 5.72
C LYS A 42 -10.47 -16.04 4.85
N HIS A 43 -10.76 -14.90 5.48
CA HIS A 43 -10.98 -13.64 4.78
C HIS A 43 -10.06 -12.55 5.31
N GLY A 44 -9.75 -11.58 4.47
CA GLY A 44 -8.88 -10.48 4.87
C GLY A 44 -8.46 -9.57 3.73
N LEU A 45 -7.33 -8.91 3.92
CA LEU A 45 -6.71 -8.04 2.93
C LEU A 45 -5.37 -8.60 2.49
N ILE A 46 -5.16 -8.62 1.18
CA ILE A 46 -3.83 -8.77 0.58
C ILE A 46 -3.36 -7.45 0.02
N LEU A 47 -2.05 -7.20 0.15
CA LEU A 47 -1.33 -6.07 -0.42
C LEU A 47 -0.60 -6.50 -1.69
N SER A 48 -0.59 -5.63 -2.70
CA SER A 48 0.07 -5.89 -3.97
C SER A 48 1.57 -6.14 -3.75
N LEU A 49 2.10 -7.16 -4.45
CA LEU A 49 3.54 -7.45 -4.40
C LEU A 49 4.35 -6.34 -5.08
N LYS A 50 3.77 -5.71 -6.11
CA LYS A 50 4.35 -4.57 -6.81
C LYS A 50 3.89 -3.26 -6.20
N GLU A 51 4.76 -2.27 -6.24
CA GLU A 51 4.45 -0.89 -5.89
C GLU A 51 4.31 -0.01 -7.13
N CYS A 52 3.91 1.23 -6.89
CA CYS A 52 3.64 2.20 -7.94
C CYS A 52 3.97 3.61 -7.46
N ASP A 53 4.56 4.40 -8.34
CA ASP A 53 4.96 5.78 -8.13
C ASP A 53 4.04 6.79 -8.85
N LYS A 54 2.79 6.39 -9.16
CA LYS A 54 1.81 7.22 -9.85
C LYS A 54 1.07 8.19 -8.92
N ASP A 55 0.61 9.28 -9.52
CA ASP A 55 0.01 10.42 -8.82
C ASP A 55 -1.40 10.03 -8.41
N TRP A 56 -1.85 10.53 -7.26
CA TRP A 56 -3.27 10.48 -6.93
C TRP A 56 -4.11 11.22 -7.99
N LEU A 57 -3.64 12.39 -8.43
CA LEU A 57 -4.21 13.21 -9.50
C LEU A 57 -3.10 13.78 -10.40
N ALA A 58 -3.21 13.56 -11.71
CA ALA A 58 -2.23 14.04 -12.69
C ALA A 58 -2.32 15.56 -12.91
N ASP A 59 -3.55 16.10 -12.92
CA ASP A 59 -3.83 17.51 -13.16
C ASP A 59 -4.12 18.24 -11.84
N LYS A 60 -3.05 18.74 -11.23
CA LYS A 60 -3.07 19.35 -9.89
C LYS A 60 -3.69 20.75 -9.86
N SER A 61 -4.23 21.22 -10.99
CA SER A 61 -5.01 22.46 -11.11
C SER A 61 -6.50 22.27 -10.88
N LEU A 62 -6.97 21.02 -10.87
CA LEU A 62 -8.35 20.69 -10.51
C LEU A 62 -8.53 20.81 -9.00
N GLU A 63 -9.51 21.60 -8.58
CA GLU A 63 -10.04 21.51 -7.22
C GLU A 63 -10.74 20.14 -7.11
N MET A 64 -10.17 19.26 -6.29
CA MET A 64 -10.73 17.94 -6.08
C MET A 64 -11.98 18.04 -5.23
N GLU A 65 -13.07 17.48 -5.77
CA GLU A 65 -14.29 17.13 -5.04
C GLU A 65 -14.75 15.75 -5.55
N THR A 66 -13.88 14.74 -5.43
CA THR A 66 -14.16 13.41 -6.01
C THR A 66 -15.17 12.61 -5.20
N ASN A 67 -15.53 13.10 -4.02
CA ASN A 67 -16.35 12.43 -3.00
C ASN A 67 -15.71 11.16 -2.43
N ALA A 68 -14.40 10.99 -2.58
CA ALA A 68 -13.63 9.86 -2.02
C ALA A 68 -13.30 10.07 -0.53
N PHE A 69 -14.31 10.36 0.29
CA PHE A 69 -14.16 10.70 1.71
C PHE A 69 -14.28 9.49 2.67
N PHE A 70 -14.40 8.26 2.16
CA PHE A 70 -14.61 7.09 3.00
C PHE A 70 -13.32 6.73 3.74
N GLU A 71 -13.28 6.98 5.04
CA GLU A 71 -12.06 6.78 5.82
C GLU A 71 -11.69 5.31 6.00
N ASP A 72 -12.66 4.39 6.04
CA ASP A 72 -12.44 2.97 6.36
C ASP A 72 -12.75 2.01 5.19
N ASP A 73 -13.03 2.54 3.99
CA ASP A 73 -13.41 1.71 2.84
C ASP A 73 -12.83 2.25 1.52
N GLY A 74 -11.62 1.80 1.17
CA GLY A 74 -10.95 2.21 -0.06
C GLY A 74 -11.68 1.79 -1.34
N MET A 75 -12.52 0.75 -1.27
CA MET A 75 -13.33 0.32 -2.41
C MET A 75 -14.41 1.36 -2.71
N LYS A 76 -15.09 1.88 -1.69
CA LYS A 76 -16.06 2.98 -1.87
C LYS A 76 -15.39 4.25 -2.39
N ASN A 77 -14.14 4.51 -2.02
CA ASN A 77 -13.37 5.61 -2.62
C ASN A 77 -13.08 5.36 -4.11
N MET A 78 -12.72 4.14 -4.49
CA MET A 78 -12.54 3.77 -5.90
C MET A 78 -13.84 3.94 -6.70
N GLU A 79 -14.99 3.57 -6.12
CA GLU A 79 -16.32 3.78 -6.71
C GLU A 79 -16.66 5.27 -6.87
N ALA A 80 -16.37 6.08 -5.85
CA ALA A 80 -16.58 7.54 -5.91
C ALA A 80 -15.76 8.18 -7.03
N ILE A 81 -14.49 7.77 -7.18
CA ILE A 81 -13.62 8.25 -8.26
C ILE A 81 -14.12 7.77 -9.62
N ALA A 82 -14.56 6.52 -9.74
CA ALA A 82 -15.13 6.01 -10.98
C ALA A 82 -16.37 6.82 -11.40
N LYS A 83 -17.24 7.14 -10.43
CA LYS A 83 -18.41 8.00 -10.64
C LYS A 83 -17.99 9.41 -11.07
N TYR A 84 -17.05 10.03 -10.37
CA TYR A 84 -16.53 11.35 -10.70
C TYR A 84 -15.95 11.41 -12.13
N VAL A 85 -15.14 10.42 -12.50
CA VAL A 85 -14.56 10.28 -13.85
C VAL A 85 -15.67 10.19 -14.90
N SER A 86 -16.70 9.39 -14.65
CA SER A 86 -17.82 9.22 -15.57
C SER A 86 -18.68 10.48 -15.71
N GLU A 87 -19.08 11.10 -14.59
CA GLU A 87 -19.97 12.27 -14.57
C GLU A 87 -19.32 13.50 -15.19
N ASN A 88 -18.00 13.63 -15.09
CA ASN A 88 -17.23 14.74 -15.66
C ASN A 88 -16.61 14.41 -17.03
N ASN A 89 -16.92 13.25 -17.61
CA ASN A 89 -16.39 12.78 -18.90
C ASN A 89 -14.84 12.86 -18.97
N LEU A 90 -14.17 12.43 -17.89
CA LEU A 90 -12.72 12.43 -17.76
C LEU A 90 -12.11 11.09 -18.17
N SER A 91 -10.80 11.09 -18.44
CA SER A 91 -10.00 9.88 -18.59
C SER A 91 -9.45 9.42 -17.23
N TRP A 92 -9.34 8.10 -17.03
CA TRP A 92 -8.65 7.51 -15.89
C TRP A 92 -7.17 7.92 -15.80
N GLU A 93 -6.56 8.39 -16.88
CA GLU A 93 -5.21 8.97 -16.87
C GLU A 93 -5.10 10.22 -15.97
N LYS A 94 -6.23 10.89 -15.69
CA LYS A 94 -6.27 11.97 -14.69
C LYS A 94 -6.06 11.47 -13.26
N PHE A 95 -6.34 10.19 -13.00
CA PHE A 95 -6.21 9.52 -11.70
C PHE A 95 -5.26 8.32 -11.81
N PRO A 96 -3.97 8.54 -12.13
CA PRO A 96 -3.10 7.48 -12.62
C PRO A 96 -2.79 6.42 -11.55
N LEU A 97 -2.83 6.78 -10.27
CA LEU A 97 -2.74 5.83 -9.16
C LEU A 97 -3.91 4.83 -9.15
N PHE A 98 -5.13 5.32 -9.37
CA PHE A 98 -6.34 4.48 -9.40
C PHE A 98 -6.42 3.67 -10.69
N ALA A 99 -5.99 4.24 -11.82
CA ALA A 99 -5.82 3.53 -13.07
C ALA A 99 -4.84 2.35 -12.91
N TRP A 100 -3.72 2.57 -12.21
CA TRP A 100 -2.77 1.50 -11.90
C TRP A 100 -3.40 0.40 -11.05
N ALA A 101 -4.12 0.72 -9.97
CA ALA A 101 -4.79 -0.29 -9.16
C ALA A 101 -5.74 -1.15 -10.00
N ARG A 102 -6.56 -0.53 -10.86
CA ARG A 102 -7.45 -1.25 -11.80
C ARG A 102 -6.69 -2.15 -12.78
N SER A 103 -5.48 -1.77 -13.18
CA SER A 103 -4.66 -2.56 -14.11
C SER A 103 -4.14 -3.87 -13.51
N LEU A 104 -4.18 -4.02 -12.18
CA LEU A 104 -3.79 -5.25 -11.49
C LEU A 104 -4.87 -6.34 -11.57
N GLY A 105 -6.09 -6.00 -12.01
CA GLY A 105 -7.24 -6.89 -12.11
C GLY A 105 -8.46 -6.34 -11.37
N GLU A 106 -9.60 -6.98 -11.59
CA GLU A 106 -10.84 -6.65 -10.88
C GLU A 106 -10.66 -6.78 -9.35
N GLY A 107 -11.27 -5.86 -8.60
CA GLY A 107 -11.27 -5.88 -7.14
C GLY A 107 -10.03 -5.27 -6.46
N TRP A 108 -8.98 -4.90 -7.21
CA TRP A 108 -7.83 -4.16 -6.66
C TRP A 108 -8.14 -2.67 -6.51
N TYR A 109 -7.74 -2.09 -5.38
CA TYR A 109 -7.98 -0.69 -5.06
C TYR A 109 -6.88 -0.10 -4.18
N ILE A 110 -6.85 1.23 -4.08
CA ILE A 110 -5.94 1.91 -3.15
C ILE A 110 -6.58 1.91 -1.76
N PRO A 111 -5.86 1.51 -0.70
CA PRO A 111 -6.42 1.46 0.64
C PRO A 111 -6.85 2.84 1.14
N SER A 112 -7.92 2.89 1.93
CA SER A 112 -8.32 4.10 2.65
C SER A 112 -7.33 4.45 3.78
N ARG A 113 -7.50 5.63 4.38
CA ARG A 113 -6.73 6.04 5.58
C ARG A 113 -6.81 5.00 6.71
N GLY A 114 -8.01 4.51 7.00
CA GLY A 114 -8.29 3.50 8.02
C GLY A 114 -7.71 2.14 7.69
N GLU A 115 -7.79 1.70 6.42
CA GLU A 115 -7.13 0.46 5.98
C GLU A 115 -5.62 0.57 6.08
N LEU A 116 -5.00 1.71 5.69
CA LEU A 116 -3.58 1.95 5.89
C LEU A 116 -3.17 1.88 7.36
N ASN A 117 -4.00 2.43 8.26
CA ASN A 117 -3.78 2.33 9.70
C ASN A 117 -3.70 0.87 10.16
N THR A 118 -4.69 0.07 9.74
CA THR A 118 -4.77 -1.37 10.06
C THR A 118 -3.58 -2.13 9.49
N ILE A 119 -3.25 -1.93 8.22
CA ILE A 119 -2.12 -2.57 7.54
C ILE A 119 -0.82 -2.29 8.30
N TRP A 120 -0.55 -1.03 8.61
CA TRP A 120 0.70 -0.64 9.26
C TRP A 120 0.80 -1.17 10.69
N LYS A 121 -0.31 -1.11 11.44
CA LYS A 121 -0.40 -1.69 12.78
C LYS A 121 -0.13 -3.19 12.76
N ASN A 122 -0.73 -3.92 11.82
CA ASN A 122 -0.58 -5.36 11.68
C ASN A 122 0.85 -5.75 11.30
N LEU A 123 1.45 -5.04 10.32
CA LEU A 123 2.84 -5.29 9.90
C LEU A 123 3.87 -4.91 10.98
N ASN A 124 3.53 -4.01 11.89
CA ASN A 124 4.32 -3.72 13.09
C ASN A 124 4.11 -4.71 14.25
N GLY A 125 3.22 -5.69 14.09
CA GLY A 125 2.92 -6.70 15.12
C GLY A 125 1.95 -6.20 16.20
N GLY A 126 0.94 -5.42 15.79
CA GLY A 126 -0.21 -5.01 16.60
C GLY A 126 -0.12 -3.58 17.18
N ASN A 127 0.95 -2.84 16.91
CA ASN A 127 1.15 -1.46 17.38
C ASN A 127 1.52 -0.56 16.20
N LEU A 128 1.07 0.69 16.17
CA LEU A 128 1.54 1.66 15.19
C LEU A 128 3.00 2.07 15.40
N ASP A 129 3.56 1.95 16.59
CA ASP A 129 4.95 2.34 16.83
C ASP A 129 5.96 1.48 16.07
N PHE A 130 6.74 2.10 15.18
CA PHE A 130 7.83 1.44 14.47
C PHE A 130 9.08 1.28 15.36
N ASN A 131 8.99 0.35 16.31
CA ASN A 131 10.09 0.02 17.22
C ASN A 131 11.01 -1.08 16.63
N LYS A 132 11.97 -1.57 17.43
CA LYS A 132 12.89 -2.65 17.02
C LYS A 132 12.18 -3.94 16.60
N LYS A 133 11.03 -4.27 17.19
CA LYS A 133 10.20 -5.43 16.81
C LYS A 133 9.57 -5.18 15.44
N GLY A 134 8.92 -4.03 15.24
CA GLY A 134 8.36 -3.62 13.95
C GLY A 134 9.41 -3.68 12.84
N CYS A 135 10.60 -3.10 13.06
CA CYS A 135 11.71 -3.18 12.11
C CYS A 135 12.11 -4.62 11.72
N LYS A 136 12.16 -5.54 12.68
CA LYS A 136 12.44 -6.96 12.41
C LYS A 136 11.32 -7.61 11.59
N LEU A 137 10.07 -7.30 11.88
CA LEU A 137 8.91 -7.82 11.15
C LEU A 137 8.90 -7.33 9.71
N TRP A 138 9.03 -6.02 9.48
CA TRP A 138 9.13 -5.46 8.13
C TRP A 138 10.29 -6.07 7.33
N LYS A 139 11.47 -6.28 7.92
CA LYS A 139 12.58 -7.00 7.26
C LYS A 139 12.23 -8.45 6.90
N ALA A 140 11.41 -9.11 7.71
CA ALA A 140 10.98 -10.48 7.43
C ALA A 140 9.97 -10.50 6.27
N TYR A 141 8.98 -9.62 6.31
CA TYR A 141 7.97 -9.51 5.25
C TYR A 141 8.56 -9.04 3.92
N ASP A 142 9.49 -8.09 3.94
CA ASP A 142 10.24 -7.63 2.77
C ASP A 142 10.93 -8.80 2.05
N LYS A 143 11.67 -9.64 2.78
CA LYS A 143 12.29 -10.85 2.20
C LYS A 143 11.28 -11.81 1.60
N VAL A 144 10.11 -11.95 2.21
CA VAL A 144 9.02 -12.82 1.72
C VAL A 144 8.44 -12.25 0.42
N VAL A 145 8.22 -10.94 0.35
CA VAL A 145 7.74 -10.22 -0.84
C VAL A 145 8.77 -10.27 -1.97
N GLU A 146 10.04 -9.96 -1.70
CA GLU A 146 11.13 -10.05 -2.68
C GLU A 146 11.26 -11.47 -3.23
N LYS A 147 11.23 -12.49 -2.37
CA LYS A 147 11.25 -13.91 -2.80
C LYS A 147 10.02 -14.28 -3.65
N ALA A 148 8.90 -13.61 -3.45
CA ALA A 148 7.70 -13.77 -4.27
C ALA A 148 7.78 -12.99 -5.60
N GLY A 149 8.85 -12.23 -5.85
CA GLY A 149 9.03 -11.39 -7.04
C GLY A 149 8.41 -10.00 -6.91
N GLY A 150 8.05 -9.59 -5.69
CA GLY A 150 7.57 -8.24 -5.38
C GLY A 150 8.70 -7.23 -5.21
N ASP A 151 8.30 -5.98 -5.06
CA ASP A 151 9.22 -4.86 -4.82
C ASP A 151 9.45 -4.69 -3.31
N SER A 152 10.64 -4.20 -2.94
CA SER A 152 11.05 -4.02 -1.54
C SER A 152 10.23 -2.91 -0.86
N PHE A 153 9.82 -3.12 0.39
CA PHE A 153 9.21 -2.06 1.21
C PHE A 153 10.20 -0.99 1.63
N PHE A 154 11.49 -1.26 1.43
CA PHE A 154 12.55 -0.33 1.75
C PHE A 154 13.09 0.35 0.50
N CYS A 155 13.10 1.68 0.51
CA CYS A 155 13.76 2.47 -0.50
C CYS A 155 15.23 2.72 -0.13
N SER A 156 16.08 2.81 -1.15
CA SER A 156 17.45 3.29 -1.07
C SER A 156 17.58 4.53 -1.93
N ASN A 157 18.10 5.63 -1.41
CA ASN A 157 18.44 6.78 -2.23
C ASN A 157 19.88 7.22 -1.95
N ALA A 158 20.50 7.93 -2.90
CA ALA A 158 21.89 8.39 -2.77
C ALA A 158 22.12 9.22 -1.49
N SER A 159 21.06 9.83 -0.94
CA SER A 159 21.12 10.67 0.26
C SER A 159 21.05 9.91 1.59
N THR A 160 20.78 8.60 1.59
CA THR A 160 20.78 7.78 2.81
C THR A 160 22.15 7.19 3.15
N MET A 161 23.23 7.53 2.43
CA MET A 161 24.57 6.97 2.65
C MET A 161 24.56 5.42 2.72
N GLY A 162 23.69 4.78 1.93
CA GLY A 162 23.54 3.31 1.92
C GLY A 162 22.56 2.74 2.95
N PHE A 163 21.91 3.55 3.80
CA PHE A 163 20.86 3.07 4.69
C PHE A 163 19.53 2.85 3.94
N LYS A 164 18.90 1.69 4.18
CA LYS A 164 17.52 1.42 3.74
C LYS A 164 16.52 2.18 4.62
N MET A 165 15.50 2.80 4.02
CA MET A 165 14.39 3.48 4.71
C MET A 165 13.07 2.78 4.40
N LEU A 166 12.20 2.62 5.39
CA LEU A 166 10.84 2.13 5.13
C LEU A 166 10.07 3.18 4.32
N ALA A 167 9.48 2.76 3.20
CA ALA A 167 8.67 3.62 2.35
C ALA A 167 7.34 3.96 3.02
N GLY A 168 6.87 5.20 2.83
CA GLY A 168 5.52 5.61 3.22
C GLY A 168 4.49 5.08 2.24
N MET A 169 3.20 5.08 2.63
CA MET A 169 2.09 4.71 1.75
C MET A 169 1.05 5.83 1.67
N ILE A 170 0.45 5.98 0.49
CA ILE A 170 -0.61 6.96 0.18
C ILE A 170 -1.98 6.29 0.20
N SER A 171 -2.99 7.01 0.72
CA SER A 171 -4.37 6.53 0.79
C SER A 171 -5.21 6.96 -0.41
N SER A 172 -6.33 6.27 -0.61
CA SER A 172 -7.40 6.71 -1.51
C SER A 172 -8.23 7.85 -0.93
N THR A 173 -8.18 8.06 0.38
CA THR A 173 -9.07 8.98 1.09
C THR A 173 -8.67 10.42 0.81
N GLU A 174 -9.59 11.14 0.18
CA GLU A 174 -9.54 12.58 -0.02
C GLU A 174 -9.85 13.29 1.31
N ALA A 175 -9.08 14.34 1.61
CA ALA A 175 -9.25 15.23 2.75
C ALA A 175 -9.59 16.64 2.27
N GLU A 176 -10.07 17.47 3.19
CA GLU A 176 -10.48 18.85 2.92
C GLU A 176 -9.38 19.65 2.18
N GLY A 177 -9.79 20.40 1.15
CA GLY A 177 -8.89 21.23 0.35
C GLY A 177 -8.03 20.43 -0.64
N GLY A 178 -8.56 19.32 -1.17
CA GLY A 178 -7.88 18.47 -2.15
C GLY A 178 -6.62 17.78 -1.61
N LYS A 179 -6.59 17.52 -0.30
CA LYS A 179 -5.49 16.82 0.38
C LYS A 179 -5.72 15.31 0.33
N VAL A 180 -4.69 14.55 0.66
CA VAL A 180 -4.79 13.10 0.84
C VAL A 180 -4.06 12.68 2.11
N TYR A 181 -4.43 11.54 2.66
CA TYR A 181 -3.70 10.98 3.79
C TYR A 181 -2.54 10.12 3.32
N THR A 182 -1.43 10.21 4.05
CA THR A 182 -0.32 9.27 3.95
C THR A 182 0.05 8.76 5.33
N ILE A 183 0.68 7.59 5.36
CA ILE A 183 1.27 7.02 6.56
C ILE A 183 2.77 6.85 6.34
N ASN A 184 3.57 7.34 7.29
CA ASN A 184 5.01 7.24 7.25
C ASN A 184 5.59 7.30 8.67
N THR A 185 6.81 6.82 8.82
CA THR A 185 7.65 7.02 10.01
C THR A 185 8.12 8.47 10.10
N GLU A 186 8.25 9.00 11.33
CA GLU A 186 8.69 10.38 11.56
C GLU A 186 10.12 10.68 11.03
N LYS A 187 10.28 11.91 10.52
CA LYS A 187 11.52 12.56 10.07
C LYS A 187 12.79 12.08 10.81
N GLY A 188 13.78 11.58 10.05
CA GLY A 188 15.10 11.19 10.56
C GLY A 188 15.16 9.86 11.33
N LYS A 189 14.01 9.21 11.56
CA LYS A 189 13.92 7.97 12.34
C LYS A 189 13.65 6.72 11.48
N ASN A 190 13.35 6.86 10.19
CA ASN A 190 13.09 5.74 9.26
C ASN A 190 14.34 4.87 8.97
N LEU A 191 15.47 5.17 9.60
CA LEU A 191 16.73 4.45 9.45
C LEU A 191 16.62 3.11 10.17
N VAL A 192 16.50 2.07 9.37
CA VAL A 192 16.37 0.66 9.73
C VAL A 192 17.52 0.13 10.62
N ASN A 193 18.58 0.94 10.80
CA ASN A 193 19.77 0.66 11.59
C ASN A 193 20.12 1.74 12.66
N HIS A 194 19.21 2.65 13.03
CA HIS A 194 19.49 3.59 14.12
C HIS A 194 19.55 2.85 15.49
N PRO A 195 20.62 3.01 16.29
CA PRO A 195 20.83 2.24 17.52
C PRO A 195 19.70 2.38 18.56
N MET A 196 18.98 3.50 18.53
CA MET A 196 17.92 3.83 19.50
C MET A 196 16.50 3.48 19.03
N GLY A 197 16.33 2.88 17.85
CA GLY A 197 15.00 2.68 17.25
C GLY A 197 14.32 4.00 16.88
N ALA A 198 13.15 3.90 16.24
CA ALA A 198 12.46 5.00 15.60
C ALA A 198 11.11 5.27 16.28
N PRO A 199 11.07 6.03 17.39
CA PRO A 199 9.80 6.27 18.04
C PRO A 199 8.91 7.15 17.16
N ASN A 200 7.71 6.64 16.88
CA ASN A 200 6.51 7.28 16.32
C ASN A 200 6.33 7.14 14.79
N VAL A 201 5.46 6.22 14.38
CA VAL A 201 4.74 6.31 13.09
C VAL A 201 3.59 7.27 13.29
N LYS A 202 3.32 8.12 12.30
CA LYS A 202 2.15 8.99 12.31
C LYS A 202 1.43 8.89 10.98
N ILE A 203 0.11 8.76 11.06
CA ILE A 203 -0.75 9.09 9.92
C ILE A 203 -0.85 10.61 9.90
N GLN A 204 -0.54 11.21 8.76
CA GLN A 204 -0.54 12.66 8.59
C GLN A 204 -1.33 13.02 7.35
N GLU A 205 -2.03 14.16 7.42
CA GLU A 205 -2.54 14.82 6.23
C GLU A 205 -1.37 15.32 5.41
N TYR A 206 -1.40 15.02 4.13
CA TYR A 206 -0.46 15.58 3.18
C TYR A 206 -1.21 16.37 2.12
N GLN A 207 -0.85 17.65 2.02
CA GLN A 207 -1.18 18.42 0.84
C GLN A 207 -0.44 17.81 -0.34
N LEU A 208 -1.20 17.42 -1.38
CA LEU A 208 -0.64 17.17 -2.69
C LEU A 208 -0.01 18.48 -3.19
N LYS A 209 1.29 18.68 -2.92
CA LYS A 209 2.02 19.82 -3.49
C LYS A 209 2.25 19.60 -4.98
N LYS A 210 2.43 20.70 -5.71
CA LYS A 210 2.69 20.78 -7.15
C LYS A 210 3.71 19.73 -7.66
N ASP A 211 4.67 19.33 -6.82
CA ASP A 211 5.75 18.38 -7.17
C ASP A 211 5.74 17.07 -6.33
N ALA A 212 4.69 16.82 -5.53
CA ALA A 212 4.73 15.78 -4.49
C ALA A 212 3.96 14.49 -4.84
N HIS A 213 4.62 13.59 -5.57
CA HIS A 213 4.63 12.14 -5.21
C HIS A 213 5.66 11.83 -4.11
N ARG A 214 6.16 12.90 -3.52
CA ARG A 214 7.52 13.07 -3.05
C ARG A 214 7.41 14.09 -1.92
N SER A 215 6.94 13.70 -0.72
CA SER A 215 6.84 14.73 0.32
C SER A 215 8.22 15.22 0.70
N GLU A 216 8.47 16.53 0.67
CA GLU A 216 9.66 17.04 1.31
C GLU A 216 9.60 16.82 2.83
N GLY A 217 10.37 15.88 3.36
CA GLY A 217 10.61 15.69 4.78
C GLY A 217 12.07 15.92 5.13
N ASP A 218 12.35 16.64 6.21
CA ASP A 218 13.72 16.68 6.74
C ASP A 218 14.12 15.31 7.27
N ALA A 219 15.15 14.69 6.71
CA ALA A 219 15.97 13.76 7.48
C ALA A 219 17.25 14.50 7.86
N LEU A 220 17.54 14.56 9.17
CA LEU A 220 18.75 15.19 9.70
C LEU A 220 18.88 16.70 9.41
N GLY A 221 17.75 17.43 9.32
CA GLY A 221 17.75 18.90 9.14
C GLY A 221 18.03 19.38 7.71
N MET A 222 17.86 18.52 6.70
CA MET A 222 17.93 18.91 5.28
C MET A 222 16.60 18.61 4.59
N LYS A 223 16.05 19.56 3.81
CA LYS A 223 14.88 19.33 2.95
C LYS A 223 15.16 18.13 2.04
N ARG A 224 14.45 17.01 2.21
CA ARG A 224 14.63 15.81 1.38
C ARG A 224 13.30 15.31 0.84
N VAL A 225 13.36 14.73 -0.35
CA VAL A 225 12.27 14.00 -0.98
C VAL A 225 12.02 12.68 -0.22
N LEU A 226 10.89 12.57 0.49
CA LEU A 226 10.33 11.31 1.00
C LEU A 226 9.58 10.65 -0.14
N HIS A 227 9.82 9.36 -0.35
CA HIS A 227 9.09 8.56 -1.32
C HIS A 227 7.85 7.97 -0.64
N PHE A 228 6.68 8.21 -1.23
CA PHE A 228 5.48 7.43 -0.94
C PHE A 228 5.28 6.46 -2.08
N ASP A 229 5.40 5.19 -1.78
CA ASP A 229 5.11 4.15 -2.75
C ASP A 229 3.66 3.73 -2.52
N ALA A 230 2.90 3.68 -3.60
CA ALA A 230 1.54 3.18 -3.51
C ALA A 230 1.53 1.66 -3.64
N ARG A 231 0.72 1.03 -2.80
CA ARG A 231 0.37 -0.38 -2.91
C ARG A 231 -1.13 -0.53 -2.88
N ALA A 232 -1.64 -1.31 -3.83
CA ALA A 232 -3.05 -1.63 -3.90
C ALA A 232 -3.35 -2.77 -2.93
N VAL A 233 -4.60 -2.86 -2.51
CA VAL A 233 -5.14 -3.96 -1.72
C VAL A 233 -6.26 -4.67 -2.46
N HIS A 234 -6.52 -5.90 -2.06
CA HIS A 234 -7.65 -6.70 -2.52
C HIS A 234 -8.20 -7.52 -1.35
N LYS A 235 -9.53 -7.63 -1.26
CA LYS A 235 -10.21 -8.47 -0.25
C LYS A 235 -10.21 -9.93 -0.72
N PHE A 236 -9.77 -10.88 0.10
CA PHE A 236 -9.81 -12.31 -0.23
C PHE A 236 -10.71 -13.08 0.74
#